data_AF-A0A8F9TX44-F1
#
_entry.id   AF-A0A8F9TX44-F1
#
_cell.length_a   1.000
_cell.length_b   1.000
_cell.length_c   1.000
_cell.angle_alpha   90.00
_cell.angle_beta   90.00
_cell.angle_gamma   90.00
#
_symmetry.space_group_name_H-M   'P 1'
#
loop_
_entity.id
_entity.type
_entity.pdbx_description
1 polymer ?
#
loop_
_entity_poly.entity_id
_entity_poly.type
_entity_poly.pdbx_seq_one_letter_code
_entity_poly.pdbx_strand_id
1 'polypeptide(L)'
;MLSGHTTGSFTDLSEANTTVTNAGDGSFAVFKTGVPAPGSFQSSIVFTNATFTNVTSGDPIQVGLFTITNGTTLIGSGAHYATFNLGLELGSPSLATLMLSQFNFTIDHTVNSPGLVPDQFAVSFTPPAPVLFAGYDVNFSILMDSATFDLAEGASVVKGAVYVSFSPVPEPSTYAICGAALLGGLVLYRRLRSNRPARGLAA
;
A
#
# COMPACT_ATOMS: atom_id res chain seq x y z
N MET A 1 7.46 1.28 18.17
CA MET A 1 6.64 0.11 17.77
C MET A 1 5.26 0.63 17.43
N LEU A 2 4.62 0.10 16.41
CA LEU A 2 3.32 0.57 15.91
C LEU A 2 2.23 -0.44 16.31
N SER A 3 1.06 0.05 16.74
CA SER A 3 -0.11 -0.81 17.02
C SER A 3 -1.36 -0.14 16.48
N GLY A 4 -2.34 -0.92 16.04
CA GLY A 4 -3.53 -0.41 15.40
C GLY A 4 -4.30 -1.50 14.66
N HIS A 5 -5.10 -1.10 13.69
CA HIS A 5 -5.75 -2.00 12.76
C HIS A 5 -5.84 -1.37 11.37
N THR A 6 -5.96 -2.22 10.35
CA THR A 6 -6.25 -1.77 8.99
C THR A 6 -7.73 -1.40 8.88
N THR A 7 -8.05 -0.49 7.97
CA THR A 7 -9.43 -0.15 7.62
C THR A 7 -9.56 -0.08 6.11
N GLY A 8 -10.78 -0.20 5.61
CA GLY A 8 -10.98 0.08 4.20
C GLY A 8 -12.42 0.05 3.74
N SER A 9 -12.60 0.52 2.51
CA SER A 9 -13.91 0.68 1.90
C SER A 9 -13.80 0.65 0.38
N PHE A 10 -14.74 -0.02 -0.28
CA PHE A 10 -14.94 0.13 -1.71
C PHE A 10 -15.70 1.42 -2.01
N THR A 11 -15.33 2.09 -3.09
CA THR A 11 -16.13 3.20 -3.64
C THR A 11 -17.29 2.60 -4.44
N ASP A 12 -18.51 3.01 -4.13
CA ASP A 12 -19.67 2.66 -4.94
C ASP A 12 -19.72 3.56 -6.18
N LEU A 13 -19.46 2.96 -7.33
CA LEU A 13 -19.40 3.62 -8.63
C LEU A 13 -20.77 3.56 -9.34
N SER A 14 -21.79 3.00 -8.68
CA SER A 14 -23.16 2.85 -9.19
C SER A 14 -23.24 2.07 -10.51
N GLU A 15 -22.37 1.09 -10.68
CA GLU A 15 -22.37 0.24 -11.87
C GLU A 15 -23.51 -0.79 -11.82
N ALA A 16 -24.05 -1.13 -12.99
CA ALA A 16 -25.10 -2.14 -13.09
C ALA A 16 -24.63 -3.49 -12.54
N ASN A 17 -25.53 -4.21 -11.85
CA ASN A 17 -25.29 -5.53 -11.27
C ASN A 17 -24.10 -5.59 -10.31
N THR A 18 -23.73 -4.45 -9.70
CA THR A 18 -22.76 -4.41 -8.61
C THR A 18 -23.46 -4.29 -7.26
N THR A 19 -22.76 -4.73 -6.22
CA THR A 19 -23.18 -4.49 -4.84
C THR A 19 -21.94 -4.17 -4.03
N VAL A 20 -21.96 -3.01 -3.38
CA VAL A 20 -20.91 -2.57 -2.48
C VAL A 20 -21.44 -2.56 -1.05
N THR A 21 -20.76 -3.27 -0.16
CA THR A 21 -21.07 -3.29 1.27
C THR A 21 -19.83 -2.87 2.04
N ASN A 22 -19.89 -1.75 2.74
CA ASN A 22 -18.82 -1.27 3.61
C ASN A 22 -19.31 -1.23 5.06
N ALA A 23 -18.52 -1.77 6.00
CA ALA A 23 -18.76 -1.58 7.42
C ALA A 23 -18.47 -0.12 7.79
N GLY A 24 -19.30 0.46 8.67
CA GLY A 24 -19.17 1.87 9.07
C GLY A 24 -17.87 2.18 9.83
N ASP A 25 -17.24 1.17 10.42
CA ASP A 25 -15.95 1.24 11.11
C ASP A 25 -14.76 0.82 10.21
N GLY A 26 -15.01 0.53 8.93
CA GLY A 26 -13.98 0.09 7.99
C GLY A 26 -13.39 -1.29 8.28
N SER A 27 -13.97 -2.07 9.20
CA SER A 27 -13.49 -3.42 9.56
C SER A 27 -13.67 -4.44 8.43
N PHE A 28 -14.57 -4.15 7.50
CA PHE A 28 -14.96 -5.06 6.44
C PHE A 28 -15.49 -4.30 5.23
N ALA A 29 -15.14 -4.77 4.04
CA ALA A 29 -15.69 -4.23 2.80
C ALA A 29 -15.81 -5.34 1.75
N VAL A 30 -16.89 -5.29 0.97
CA VAL A 30 -17.16 -6.25 -0.11
C VAL A 30 -17.60 -5.51 -1.34
N PHE A 31 -17.00 -5.88 -2.46
CA PHE A 31 -17.48 -5.60 -3.80
C PHE A 31 -17.95 -6.91 -4.43
N LYS A 32 -19.17 -6.95 -4.96
CA LYS A 32 -19.69 -8.06 -5.77
C LYS A 32 -20.11 -7.55 -7.13
N THR A 33 -19.97 -8.38 -8.15
CA THR A 33 -20.36 -8.00 -9.50
C THR A 33 -20.85 -9.16 -10.36
N GLY A 34 -21.69 -8.81 -11.35
CA GLY A 34 -22.25 -9.71 -12.35
C GLY A 34 -23.59 -10.30 -11.94
N VAL A 35 -24.30 -10.85 -12.92
CA VAL A 35 -25.49 -11.67 -12.70
C VAL A 35 -25.04 -13.13 -12.69
N PRO A 36 -25.19 -13.88 -11.59
CA PRO A 36 -24.72 -15.25 -11.52
C PRO A 36 -25.47 -16.15 -12.51
N ALA A 37 -24.75 -17.05 -13.18
CA ALA A 37 -25.34 -18.15 -13.91
C ALA A 37 -26.06 -19.12 -12.95
N PRO A 38 -27.04 -19.91 -13.42
CA PRO A 38 -27.73 -20.88 -12.57
C PRO A 38 -26.76 -21.82 -11.83
N GLY A 39 -26.87 -21.85 -10.50
CA GLY A 39 -26.00 -22.68 -9.66
C GLY A 39 -24.62 -22.06 -9.35
N SER A 40 -24.37 -20.82 -9.75
CA SER A 40 -23.13 -20.10 -9.46
C SER A 40 -23.36 -18.88 -8.55
N PHE A 41 -22.32 -18.09 -8.34
CA PHE A 41 -22.31 -16.88 -7.51
C PHE A 41 -21.69 -15.71 -8.26
N GLN A 42 -21.87 -14.50 -7.72
CA GLN A 42 -21.22 -13.29 -8.24
C GLN A 42 -19.71 -13.34 -7.97
N SER A 43 -18.91 -12.82 -8.91
CA SER A 43 -17.51 -12.54 -8.64
C SER A 43 -17.42 -11.48 -7.53
N SER A 44 -16.43 -11.61 -6.65
CA SER A 44 -16.32 -10.73 -5.50
C SER A 44 -14.89 -10.47 -5.04
N ILE A 45 -14.72 -9.32 -4.40
CA ILE A 45 -13.47 -8.90 -3.75
C ILE A 45 -13.85 -8.52 -2.33
N VAL A 46 -13.24 -9.20 -1.36
CA VAL A 46 -13.54 -9.06 0.06
C VAL A 46 -12.29 -8.56 0.77
N PHE A 47 -12.45 -7.52 1.57
CA PHE A 47 -11.48 -7.04 2.54
C PHE A 47 -12.00 -7.29 3.95
N THR A 48 -11.13 -7.79 4.81
CA THR A 48 -11.34 -7.88 6.26
C THR A 48 -10.14 -7.23 6.92
N ASN A 49 -10.37 -6.43 7.96
CA ASN A 49 -9.29 -5.81 8.68
C ASN A 49 -8.42 -6.82 9.42
N ALA A 50 -7.24 -6.34 9.80
CA ALA A 50 -6.34 -7.02 10.72
C ALA A 50 -5.91 -6.06 11.81
N THR A 51 -5.97 -6.51 13.05
CA THR A 51 -5.36 -5.83 14.19
C THR A 51 -3.90 -6.24 14.30
N PHE A 52 -3.03 -5.28 14.53
CA PHE A 52 -1.60 -5.51 14.72
C PHE A 52 -1.13 -4.80 15.98
N THR A 53 -0.20 -5.43 16.69
CA THR A 53 0.30 -4.93 17.97
C THR A 53 1.81 -5.00 18.01
N ASN A 54 2.43 -3.91 18.44
CA ASN A 54 3.86 -3.80 18.64
C ASN A 54 4.69 -4.24 17.41
N VAL A 55 4.25 -3.87 16.21
CA VAL A 55 5.02 -4.18 15.00
C VAL A 55 6.28 -3.31 14.94
N THR A 56 7.38 -3.93 14.50
CA THR A 56 8.70 -3.35 14.35
C THR A 56 9.10 -3.28 12.87
N SER A 57 10.29 -2.76 12.57
CA SER A 57 10.72 -2.58 11.19
C SER A 57 10.88 -3.92 10.49
N GLY A 58 10.18 -4.11 9.37
CA GLY A 58 10.14 -5.34 8.58
C GLY A 58 8.96 -6.23 8.90
N ASP A 59 8.21 -5.98 9.97
CA ASP A 59 7.08 -6.81 10.36
C ASP A 59 5.85 -6.58 9.45
N PRO A 60 5.05 -7.63 9.20
CA PRO A 60 3.79 -7.49 8.50
C PRO A 60 2.74 -6.81 9.40
N ILE A 61 2.02 -5.86 8.82
CA ILE A 61 0.79 -5.28 9.39
C ILE A 61 -0.41 -6.18 9.09
N GLN A 62 -0.49 -6.67 7.85
CA GLN A 62 -1.54 -7.58 7.41
C GLN A 62 -0.99 -8.48 6.29
N VAL A 63 -1.33 -9.76 6.35
CA VAL A 63 -1.09 -10.72 5.27
C VAL A 63 -2.45 -11.24 4.81
N GLY A 64 -2.67 -11.26 3.51
CA GLY A 64 -3.98 -11.52 2.92
C GLY A 64 -4.90 -10.31 3.04
N LEU A 65 -4.60 -9.25 2.28
CA LEU A 65 -5.44 -8.06 2.20
C LEU A 65 -6.81 -8.35 1.59
N PHE A 66 -6.84 -9.14 0.51
CA PHE A 66 -8.05 -9.38 -0.25
C PHE A 66 -8.29 -10.87 -0.46
N THR A 67 -9.54 -11.30 -0.29
CA THR A 67 -10.03 -12.55 -0.86
C THR A 67 -10.77 -12.21 -2.16
N ILE A 68 -10.25 -12.70 -3.28
CA ILE A 68 -10.81 -12.50 -4.61
C ILE A 68 -11.41 -13.81 -5.05
N THR A 69 -12.67 -13.78 -5.44
CA THR A 69 -13.46 -14.94 -5.81
C THR A 69 -13.99 -14.73 -7.22
N ASN A 70 -13.69 -15.65 -8.13
CA ASN A 70 -14.28 -15.64 -9.45
C ASN A 70 -15.55 -16.50 -9.47
N GLY A 71 -16.68 -15.89 -9.78
CA GLY A 71 -17.95 -16.58 -9.94
C GLY A 71 -18.38 -16.58 -11.40
N THR A 72 -19.22 -17.54 -11.77
CA THR A 72 -19.67 -17.68 -13.17
C THR A 72 -20.83 -16.75 -13.40
N THR A 73 -20.59 -15.68 -14.15
CA THR A 73 -21.58 -14.63 -14.40
C THR A 73 -21.99 -14.58 -15.88
N LEU A 74 -23.16 -13.99 -16.14
CA LEU A 74 -23.61 -13.76 -17.51
C LEU A 74 -22.66 -12.77 -18.20
N ILE A 75 -22.30 -13.04 -19.45
CA ILE A 75 -21.36 -12.20 -20.22
C ILE A 75 -21.85 -10.75 -20.28
N GLY A 76 -20.95 -9.81 -20.00
CA GLY A 76 -21.23 -8.38 -20.00
C GLY A 76 -22.13 -7.90 -18.85
N SER A 77 -22.46 -8.77 -17.89
CA SER A 77 -23.22 -8.38 -16.71
C SER A 77 -22.34 -7.87 -15.57
N GLY A 78 -21.06 -8.23 -15.56
CA GLY A 78 -20.09 -7.82 -14.55
C GLY A 78 -19.45 -6.46 -14.87
N ALA A 79 -19.23 -5.69 -13.81
CA ALA A 79 -18.35 -4.54 -13.78
C ALA A 79 -16.92 -4.94 -14.15
N HIS A 80 -16.26 -4.04 -14.87
CA HIS A 80 -14.87 -4.23 -15.29
C HIS A 80 -13.88 -3.62 -14.29
N TYR A 81 -14.34 -2.80 -13.34
CA TYR A 81 -13.46 -2.16 -12.38
C TYR A 81 -14.08 -2.04 -10.98
N ALA A 82 -13.21 -2.01 -9.97
CA ALA A 82 -13.56 -1.67 -8.60
C ALA A 82 -12.45 -0.84 -7.97
N THR A 83 -12.81 0.10 -7.10
CA THR A 83 -11.86 0.96 -6.40
C THR A 83 -11.98 0.77 -4.89
N PHE A 84 -10.86 0.54 -4.23
CA PHE A 84 -10.78 0.31 -2.79
C PHE A 84 -9.79 1.27 -2.13
N ASN A 85 -10.19 1.89 -1.03
CA ASN A 85 -9.31 2.73 -0.22
C ASN A 85 -8.85 1.94 1.00
N LEU A 86 -7.53 1.77 1.15
CA LEU A 86 -6.89 1.16 2.31
C LEU A 86 -6.46 2.25 3.28
N GLY A 87 -6.83 2.08 4.55
CA GLY A 87 -6.43 2.93 5.66
C GLY A 87 -5.80 2.16 6.80
N LEU A 88 -5.28 2.92 7.77
CA LEU A 88 -4.84 2.46 9.07
C LEU A 88 -5.44 3.34 10.15
N GLU A 89 -5.87 2.72 11.24
CA GLU A 89 -6.15 3.38 12.51
C GLU A 89 -5.11 2.93 13.54
N LEU A 90 -4.26 3.87 13.94
CA LEU A 90 -3.18 3.65 14.88
C LEU A 90 -3.64 3.95 16.30
N GLY A 91 -3.32 3.01 17.20
CA GLY A 91 -3.50 3.12 18.65
C GLY A 91 -2.23 3.53 19.40
N SER A 92 -1.05 3.30 18.82
CA SER A 92 0.25 3.53 19.46
C SER A 92 1.35 3.74 18.41
N PRO A 93 2.37 4.60 18.66
CA PRO A 93 2.61 5.41 19.88
C PRO A 93 1.67 6.61 20.11
N SER A 94 0.86 6.97 19.12
CA SER A 94 -0.20 7.98 19.27
C SER A 94 -1.41 7.60 18.43
N LEU A 95 -2.58 8.19 18.72
CA LEU A 95 -3.77 8.01 17.91
C LEU A 95 -3.63 8.72 16.57
N ALA A 96 -3.87 8.01 15.47
CA ALA A 96 -3.89 8.61 14.13
C ALA A 96 -4.68 7.73 13.15
N THR A 97 -5.37 8.38 12.21
CA THR A 97 -6.00 7.72 11.06
C THR A 97 -5.27 8.13 9.80
N LEU A 98 -4.82 7.14 9.01
CA LEU A 98 -4.02 7.34 7.81
C LEU A 98 -4.70 6.68 6.62
N MET A 99 -4.78 7.37 5.49
CA MET A 99 -5.07 6.75 4.21
C MET A 99 -3.75 6.26 3.61
N LEU A 100 -3.60 4.95 3.43
CA LEU A 100 -2.35 4.36 2.94
C LEU A 100 -2.26 4.36 1.43
N SER A 101 -3.30 3.86 0.77
CA SER A 101 -3.28 3.60 -0.66
C SER A 101 -4.69 3.45 -1.21
N GLN A 102 -4.82 3.72 -2.50
CA GLN A 102 -6.00 3.41 -3.29
C GLN A 102 -5.63 2.30 -4.26
N PHE A 103 -6.42 1.22 -4.22
CA PHE A 103 -6.34 0.08 -5.12
C PHE A 103 -7.39 0.22 -6.21
N ASN A 104 -6.98 -0.11 -7.44
CA ASN A 104 -7.88 -0.26 -8.57
C ASN A 104 -7.78 -1.69 -9.07
N PHE A 105 -8.91 -2.38 -9.03
CA PHE A 105 -9.08 -3.72 -9.57
C PHE A 105 -9.67 -3.60 -10.97
N THR A 106 -9.14 -4.38 -11.89
CA THR A 106 -9.70 -4.60 -13.23
C THR A 106 -10.09 -6.07 -13.34
N ILE A 107 -11.28 -6.33 -13.88
CA ILE A 107 -11.82 -7.67 -14.08
C ILE A 107 -12.14 -7.81 -15.57
N ASP A 108 -11.44 -8.74 -16.23
CA ASP A 108 -11.72 -9.10 -17.61
C ASP A 108 -12.51 -10.41 -17.64
N HIS A 109 -13.80 -10.29 -17.96
CA HIS A 109 -14.75 -11.39 -18.01
C HIS A 109 -14.59 -12.12 -19.34
N THR A 110 -14.19 -13.39 -19.28
CA THR A 110 -13.98 -14.22 -20.45
C THR A 110 -15.26 -14.93 -20.88
N VAL A 111 -15.38 -15.16 -22.20
CA VAL A 111 -16.56 -15.84 -22.76
C VAL A 111 -16.43 -17.35 -22.55
N ASN A 112 -17.32 -17.91 -21.74
CA ASN A 112 -17.43 -19.35 -21.49
C ASN A 112 -18.30 -20.04 -22.56
N SER A 113 -17.72 -20.56 -23.67
CA SER A 113 -18.47 -21.36 -24.67
C SER A 113 -17.60 -22.19 -25.65
N PRO A 114 -17.56 -23.55 -25.57
CA PRO A 114 -17.87 -24.41 -24.44
C PRO A 114 -16.69 -24.48 -23.45
N GLY A 115 -16.97 -24.48 -22.15
CA GLY A 115 -15.95 -24.65 -21.10
C GLY A 115 -16.06 -23.62 -19.97
N LEU A 116 -15.14 -23.72 -19.01
CA LEU A 116 -14.89 -22.73 -17.98
C LEU A 116 -13.49 -22.16 -18.23
N VAL A 117 -13.44 -20.96 -18.78
CA VAL A 117 -12.22 -20.20 -19.02
C VAL A 117 -11.97 -19.36 -17.78
N PRO A 118 -10.76 -19.37 -17.21
CA PRO A 118 -10.41 -18.48 -16.11
C PRO A 118 -10.54 -17.01 -16.52
N ASP A 119 -11.14 -16.21 -15.64
CA ASP A 119 -11.13 -14.76 -15.82
C ASP A 119 -9.82 -14.17 -15.34
N GLN A 120 -9.45 -13.04 -15.96
CA GLN A 120 -8.24 -12.34 -15.59
C GLN A 120 -8.57 -11.19 -14.65
N PHE A 121 -7.84 -11.15 -13.54
CA PHE A 121 -7.89 -10.08 -12.57
C PHE A 121 -6.59 -9.31 -12.63
N ALA A 122 -6.69 -7.99 -12.60
CA ALA A 122 -5.54 -7.12 -12.41
C ALA A 122 -5.75 -6.19 -11.22
N VAL A 123 -4.68 -5.89 -10.50
CA VAL A 123 -4.66 -5.02 -9.33
C VAL A 123 -3.53 -4.02 -9.52
N SER A 124 -3.87 -2.74 -9.44
CA SER A 124 -2.91 -1.65 -9.39
C SER A 124 -3.17 -0.80 -8.15
N PHE A 125 -2.14 -0.12 -7.66
CA PHE A 125 -2.28 0.75 -6.50
C PHE A 125 -1.21 1.85 -6.52
N THR A 126 -1.48 2.92 -5.79
CA THR A 126 -0.47 3.97 -5.57
C THR A 126 0.36 3.60 -4.35
N PRO A 127 1.70 3.47 -4.43
CA PRO A 127 2.53 3.18 -3.28
C PRO A 127 2.31 4.18 -2.14
N PRO A 128 2.22 3.73 -0.88
CA PRO A 128 2.04 4.64 0.26
C PRO A 128 3.17 5.66 0.33
N ALA A 129 2.82 6.92 0.62
CA ALA A 129 3.82 7.92 0.93
C ALA A 129 4.44 7.66 2.31
N PRO A 130 5.75 7.96 2.51
CA PRO A 130 6.34 7.97 3.84
C PRO A 130 5.59 8.93 4.75
N VAL A 131 5.38 8.54 6.02
CA VAL A 131 4.71 9.37 7.02
C VAL A 131 5.65 9.61 8.19
N LEU A 132 5.81 10.88 8.58
CA LEU A 132 6.47 11.22 9.82
C LEU A 132 5.56 10.89 11.00
N PHE A 133 5.96 9.94 11.84
CA PHE A 133 5.17 9.50 12.99
C PHE A 133 6.04 9.31 14.22
N ALA A 134 5.72 10.05 15.29
CA ALA A 134 6.44 10.01 16.57
C ALA A 134 7.97 10.14 16.45
N GLY A 135 8.46 11.00 15.53
CA GLY A 135 9.89 11.26 15.33
C GLY A 135 10.61 10.23 14.43
N TYR A 136 9.88 9.31 13.81
CA TYR A 136 10.40 8.37 12.82
C TYR A 136 9.76 8.61 11.45
N ASP A 137 10.54 8.42 10.38
CA ASP A 137 9.98 8.24 9.05
C ASP A 137 9.48 6.79 8.95
N VAL A 138 8.16 6.66 8.86
CA VAL A 138 7.47 5.37 8.75
C VAL A 138 7.12 5.14 7.29
N ASN A 139 7.68 4.07 6.73
CA ASN A 139 7.44 3.65 5.35
C ASN A 139 6.58 2.39 5.34
N PHE A 140 5.44 2.47 4.68
CA PHE A 140 4.56 1.33 4.45
C PHE A 140 4.81 0.78 3.04
N SER A 141 5.00 -0.53 2.93
CA SER A 141 5.11 -1.20 1.63
C SER A 141 3.97 -2.18 1.46
N ILE A 142 3.42 -2.20 0.24
CA ILE A 142 2.36 -3.11 -0.16
C ILE A 142 2.96 -4.10 -1.14
N LEU A 143 2.83 -5.38 -0.86
CA LEU A 143 3.31 -6.46 -1.72
C LEU A 143 2.11 -7.19 -2.34
N MET A 144 2.02 -7.17 -3.68
CA MET A 144 1.15 -8.07 -4.45
C MET A 144 2.04 -9.07 -5.20
N ASP A 145 1.87 -10.37 -4.93
CA ASP A 145 2.68 -11.43 -5.57
C ASP A 145 2.61 -11.40 -7.10
N SER A 146 1.47 -10.98 -7.66
CA SER A 146 1.29 -10.75 -9.09
C SER A 146 0.21 -9.69 -9.29
N ALA A 147 0.54 -8.64 -10.05
CA ALA A 147 -0.41 -7.58 -10.37
C ALA A 147 -1.51 -8.05 -11.32
N THR A 148 -1.26 -9.09 -12.11
CA THR A 148 -2.24 -9.74 -12.99
C THR A 148 -2.21 -11.23 -12.73
N PHE A 149 -3.37 -11.88 -12.67
CA PHE A 149 -3.48 -13.32 -12.49
C PHE A 149 -4.80 -13.85 -13.04
N ASP A 150 -4.76 -15.10 -13.49
CA ASP A 150 -5.95 -15.82 -13.94
C ASP A 150 -6.57 -16.57 -12.76
N LEU A 151 -7.89 -16.51 -12.63
CA LEU A 151 -8.62 -17.20 -11.58
C LEU A 151 -9.73 -18.06 -12.19
N ALA A 152 -9.62 -19.37 -11.99
CA ALA A 152 -10.62 -20.31 -12.48
C ALA A 152 -12.01 -19.98 -11.93
N GLU A 153 -13.00 -20.20 -12.78
CA GLU A 153 -14.42 -20.11 -12.41
C GLU A 153 -14.73 -20.92 -11.16
N GLY A 154 -15.40 -20.29 -10.19
CA GLY A 154 -15.71 -20.89 -8.89
C GLY A 154 -14.56 -20.87 -7.87
N ALA A 155 -13.36 -20.44 -8.25
CA ALA A 155 -12.20 -20.44 -7.37
C ALA A 155 -12.08 -19.14 -6.56
N SER A 156 -11.28 -19.21 -5.49
CA SER A 156 -10.93 -18.06 -4.67
C SER A 156 -9.43 -18.03 -4.39
N VAL A 157 -8.87 -16.83 -4.29
CA VAL A 157 -7.47 -16.60 -3.96
C VAL A 157 -7.34 -15.48 -2.95
N VAL A 158 -6.38 -15.62 -2.03
CA VAL A 158 -6.00 -14.56 -1.10
C VAL A 158 -4.80 -13.83 -1.65
N LYS A 159 -4.85 -12.50 -1.67
CA LYS A 159 -3.80 -11.64 -2.23
C LYS A 159 -3.42 -10.53 -1.28
N GLY A 160 -2.14 -10.25 -1.27
CA GLY A 160 -1.61 -8.99 -0.79
C GLY A 160 -1.17 -8.97 0.66
N ALA A 161 -0.15 -8.18 0.94
CA ALA A 161 0.35 -7.94 2.28
C ALA A 161 0.81 -6.49 2.44
N VAL A 162 0.77 -6.00 3.68
CA VAL A 162 1.29 -4.70 4.09
C VAL A 162 2.40 -4.92 5.09
N TYR A 163 3.52 -4.24 4.88
CA TYR A 163 4.67 -4.23 5.79
C TYR A 163 4.97 -2.79 6.21
N VAL A 164 5.69 -2.67 7.32
CA VAL A 164 6.17 -1.39 7.83
C VAL A 164 7.67 -1.38 7.99
N SER A 165 8.30 -0.24 7.76
CA SER A 165 9.71 0.00 8.07
C SER A 165 9.88 1.37 8.72
N PHE A 166 10.86 1.48 9.61
CA PHE A 166 11.12 2.69 10.37
C PHE A 166 12.53 3.19 10.08
N SER A 167 12.66 4.47 9.73
CA SER A 167 13.94 5.15 9.63
C SER A 167 14.01 6.28 10.67
N PRO A 168 15.09 6.38 11.46
CA PRO A 168 15.25 7.50 12.39
C PRO A 168 15.35 8.81 11.61
N VAL A 169 14.63 9.84 12.07
CA VAL A 169 14.86 11.20 11.58
C VAL A 169 16.10 11.74 12.28
N PRO A 170 17.15 12.19 11.55
CA PRO A 170 18.34 12.72 12.20
C PRO A 170 17.99 13.94 13.06
N GLU A 171 18.50 13.97 14.29
CA GLU A 171 18.26 15.10 15.17
C GLU A 171 18.89 16.39 14.60
N PRO A 172 18.34 17.58 14.91
CA PRO A 172 18.93 18.87 14.53
C PRO A 172 20.41 19.00 14.95
N SER A 173 20.78 18.37 16.06
CA SER A 173 22.16 18.28 16.58
C SER A 173 23.12 17.59 15.60
N THR A 174 22.63 16.58 14.86
CA THR A 174 23.41 15.85 13.85
C THR A 174 23.74 16.76 12.68
N TYR A 175 22.78 17.57 12.23
CA TYR A 175 23.02 18.60 11.22
C TYR A 175 23.94 19.72 11.74
N ALA A 176 23.81 20.10 13.02
CA ALA A 176 24.67 21.11 13.64
C ALA A 176 26.14 20.65 13.71
N ILE A 177 26.40 19.38 14.00
CA ILE A 177 27.75 18.80 14.00
C ILE A 177 28.33 18.76 12.58
N CYS A 178 27.55 18.32 11.59
CA CYS A 178 27.99 18.35 10.18
C CYS A 178 28.29 19.77 9.70
N GLY A 179 27.44 20.74 10.06
CA GLY A 179 27.66 22.16 9.79
C GLY A 179 28.90 22.71 10.48
N ALA A 180 29.11 22.39 11.75
CA ALA A 180 30.29 22.79 12.52
C ALA A 180 31.58 22.17 11.96
N ALA A 181 31.55 20.91 11.53
CA ALA A 181 32.69 20.24 10.91
C ALA A 181 33.07 20.88 9.56
N LEU A 182 32.07 21.23 8.74
CA LEU A 182 32.27 21.99 7.49
C LEU A 182 32.91 23.35 7.75
N LEU A 183 32.41 24.10 8.73
CA LEU A 183 32.96 25.40 9.11
C LEU A 183 34.39 25.27 9.65
N GLY A 184 34.65 24.26 10.49
CA GLY A 184 35.98 23.94 10.99
C GLY A 184 36.96 23.60 9.87
N GLY A 185 36.54 22.76 8.90
CA GLY A 185 37.32 22.43 7.72
C GLY A 185 37.64 23.65 6.85
N LEU A 186 36.67 24.56 6.67
CA LEU A 186 36.85 25.79 5.91
C LEU A 186 37.82 26.77 6.59
N VAL A 187 37.77 26.88 7.92
CA VAL A 187 38.71 27.69 8.71
C VAL A 187 40.13 27.09 8.62
N LEU A 188 40.26 25.78 8.78
CA LEU A 188 41.56 25.09 8.68
C LEU A 188 42.17 25.25 7.27
N TYR A 189 41.35 25.08 6.23
CA TYR A 189 41.76 25.28 4.83
C TYR A 189 42.23 26.72 4.57
N ARG A 190 41.47 27.73 5.04
CA ARG A 190 41.87 29.14 4.94
C ARG A 190 43.20 29.41 5.64
N ARG A 191 43.42 28.82 6.82
CA ARG A 191 44.66 28.98 7.59
C ARG A 191 45.86 28.35 6.88
N LEU A 192 45.69 27.16 6.30
CA LEU A 192 46.72 26.49 5.51
C LEU A 192 47.05 27.23 4.21
N ARG A 193 46.05 27.83 3.54
CA ARG A 193 46.26 28.62 2.32
C ARG A 193 46.97 29.95 2.61
N SER A 194 46.65 30.60 3.73
CA SER A 194 47.25 31.89 4.12
C SER A 194 48.70 31.75 4.59
N ASN A 195 49.09 30.55 5.05
CA ASN A 195 50.46 30.24 5.45
C ASN A 195 51.35 29.73 4.29
N ARG A 196 50.92 29.82 3.03
CA ARG A 196 51.85 29.59 1.91
C ARG A 196 52.79 30.79 1.80
N PRO A 197 54.09 30.66 2.09
CA PRO A 197 55.03 31.74 1.84
C PRO A 197 55.03 32.05 0.35
N ALA A 198 55.03 33.35 0.01
CA ALA A 198 55.29 33.78 -1.35
C ALA A 198 56.61 33.14 -1.79
N ARG A 199 56.54 32.17 -2.71
CA ARG A 199 57.73 31.73 -3.45
C ARG A 199 58.23 32.97 -4.17
N GLY A 200 59.24 33.59 -3.58
CA GLY A 200 59.95 34.70 -4.20
C GLY A 200 60.40 34.26 -5.58
N LEU A 201 59.99 35.02 -6.60
CA LEU A 201 60.76 35.13 -7.82
C LEU A 201 62.13 35.69 -7.41
N ALA A 202 63.11 34.80 -7.29
CA ALA A 202 64.51 35.18 -7.40
C ALA A 202 64.90 35.02 -8.87
N ALA A 203 65.45 36.10 -9.40
CA ALA A 203 65.97 36.27 -10.75
C ALA A 203 67.17 35.36 -11.06
#